data_AF-A0A4U8S2H2-F1
#
_entry.id   AF-A0A4U8S2H2-F1
#
_cell.length_a   1.000
_cell.length_b   1.000
_cell.length_c   1.000
_cell.angle_alpha   90.00
_cell.angle_beta   90.00
_cell.angle_gamma   90.00
#
_symmetry.space_group_name_H-M   'P 1'
#
loop_
_entity.id
_entity.type
_entity.pdbx_description
1 polymer ?
#
loop_
_entity_poly.entity_id
_entity_poly.type
_entity_poly.pdbx_seq_one_letter_code
_entity_poly.pdbx_strand_id
1 'polypeptide(L)'
;MGEISASRAFETMKDLSDKLGFEPPKEEEREDYAQREYGDVYFLLPLFLNLDCGGDIITLVIDKYNHSQKHTDMTENLVPSSYQNNVDLEKLRVYIKNQDLDKLSANLSFVQSEVKETLDTILDIVATRRANNLSEKDVLEYFKLNPQVARDFKAIFDQEYQILKRERPELIESWKYYQEFERLCGEL
;
A
#
# COMPACT_ATOMS: atom_id res chain seq x y z
N MET A 1 -6.29 -21.70 -3.29
CA MET A 1 -5.98 -20.26 -3.24
C MET A 1 -4.56 -19.92 -2.77
N GLY A 2 -3.73 -20.87 -2.35
CA GLY A 2 -2.37 -20.55 -1.88
C GLY A 2 -1.39 -20.08 -2.94
N GLU A 3 -1.64 -20.30 -4.24
CA GLU A 3 -0.71 -19.91 -5.30
C GLU A 3 -0.67 -18.38 -5.53
N ILE A 4 -1.76 -17.66 -5.25
CA ILE A 4 -1.84 -16.20 -5.42
C ILE A 4 -1.52 -15.48 -4.09
N SER A 5 -0.72 -16.09 -3.20
CA SER A 5 -0.25 -15.43 -1.98
C SER A 5 1.01 -14.61 -2.25
N ALA A 6 1.25 -13.55 -1.46
CA ALA A 6 2.46 -12.73 -1.57
C ALA A 6 3.75 -13.56 -1.54
N SER A 7 3.82 -14.59 -0.69
CA SER A 7 4.98 -15.49 -0.58
C SER A 7 5.20 -16.40 -1.78
N ARG A 8 4.20 -16.58 -2.65
CA ARG A 8 4.26 -17.46 -3.83
C ARG A 8 4.11 -16.70 -5.14
N ALA A 9 3.79 -15.41 -5.10
CA ALA A 9 3.53 -14.58 -6.27
C ALA A 9 4.64 -14.67 -7.32
N PHE A 10 5.91 -14.62 -6.91
CA PHE A 10 7.04 -14.76 -7.82
C PHE A 10 7.05 -16.10 -8.56
N GLU A 11 6.95 -17.21 -7.82
CA GLU A 11 6.96 -18.56 -8.40
C GLU A 11 5.72 -18.79 -9.28
N THR A 12 4.57 -18.26 -8.87
CA THR A 12 3.35 -18.32 -9.67
C THR A 12 3.46 -17.53 -10.96
N MET A 13 4.10 -16.37 -10.95
CA MET A 13 4.35 -15.58 -12.17
C MET A 13 5.32 -16.29 -13.12
N LYS A 14 6.32 -17.00 -12.58
CA LYS A 14 7.21 -17.87 -13.36
C LYS A 14 6.48 -19.08 -13.97
N ASP A 15 5.63 -19.74 -13.19
CA ASP A 15 4.81 -20.84 -13.72
C ASP A 15 3.83 -20.36 -14.81
N LEU A 16 3.31 -19.13 -14.67
CA LEU A 16 2.42 -18.52 -15.65
C LEU A 16 3.17 -18.06 -16.91
N SER A 17 4.41 -17.58 -16.80
CA SER A 17 5.21 -17.19 -17.96
C SER A 17 5.44 -18.40 -18.88
N ASP A 18 5.71 -19.56 -18.29
CA ASP A 18 5.89 -20.81 -19.05
C ASP A 18 4.59 -21.27 -19.73
N LYS A 19 3.43 -21.08 -19.09
CA LYS A 19 2.12 -21.49 -19.62
C LYS A 19 1.57 -20.54 -20.68
N LEU A 20 1.81 -19.24 -20.54
CA LEU A 20 1.18 -18.19 -21.34
C LEU A 20 2.14 -17.50 -22.31
N GLY A 21 3.44 -17.78 -22.22
CA GLY A 21 4.45 -17.31 -23.17
C GLY A 21 4.85 -15.84 -23.04
N PHE A 22 4.71 -15.24 -21.85
CA PHE A 22 5.23 -13.90 -21.55
C PHE A 22 6.62 -13.97 -20.88
N GLU A 23 7.30 -12.83 -20.74
CA GLU A 23 8.65 -12.78 -20.16
C GLU A 23 8.64 -13.19 -18.67
N PRO A 24 9.48 -14.14 -18.23
CA PRO A 24 9.52 -14.55 -16.83
C PRO A 24 10.01 -13.42 -15.92
N PRO A 25 9.55 -13.36 -14.66
CA PRO A 25 10.05 -12.39 -13.69
C PRO A 25 11.54 -12.62 -13.42
N LYS A 26 12.30 -11.55 -13.18
CA LYS A 26 13.74 -11.65 -12.88
C LYS A 26 13.96 -11.84 -11.39
N GLU A 27 14.97 -12.61 -11.01
CA GLU A 27 15.29 -12.86 -9.60
C GLU A 27 15.57 -11.57 -8.80
N GLU A 28 16.09 -10.53 -9.45
CA GLU A 28 16.30 -9.22 -8.83
C GLU A 28 14.99 -8.52 -8.40
N GLU A 29 13.86 -8.88 -9.02
CA GLU A 29 12.52 -8.33 -8.75
C GLU A 29 11.75 -9.16 -7.71
N ARG A 30 12.33 -10.26 -7.19
CA ARG A 30 11.63 -11.22 -6.31
C ARG A 30 10.98 -10.56 -5.11
N GLU A 31 11.67 -9.59 -4.50
CA GLU A 31 11.13 -8.87 -3.35
C GLU A 31 9.93 -7.99 -3.71
N ASP A 32 9.83 -7.50 -4.94
CA ASP A 32 8.73 -6.64 -5.38
C ASP A 32 7.44 -7.45 -5.49
N TYR A 33 7.53 -8.70 -5.94
CA TYR A 33 6.39 -9.64 -5.97
C TYR A 33 5.88 -10.02 -4.57
N ALA A 34 6.74 -9.94 -3.55
CA ALA A 34 6.36 -10.21 -2.16
C ALA A 34 5.82 -8.96 -1.43
N GLN A 35 5.95 -7.77 -2.03
CA GLN A 35 5.60 -6.50 -1.42
C GLN A 35 4.18 -6.05 -1.76
N ARG A 36 3.64 -5.20 -0.88
CA ARG A 36 2.41 -4.46 -1.14
C ARG A 36 2.79 -3.10 -1.71
N GLU A 37 2.56 -2.91 -3.01
CA GLU A 37 2.88 -1.66 -3.72
C GLU A 37 2.09 -0.47 -3.12
N TYR A 38 0.76 -0.62 -3.09
CA TYR A 38 -0.18 0.35 -2.51
C TYR A 38 -0.53 -0.01 -1.07
N GLY A 39 0.44 0.17 -0.17
CA GLY A 39 0.23 -0.02 1.25
C GLY A 39 -0.48 1.15 1.94
N ASP A 40 -0.55 1.05 3.26
CA ASP A 40 -1.22 1.99 4.14
C ASP A 40 -0.53 3.35 4.15
N VAL A 41 0.80 3.46 3.92
CA VAL A 41 1.52 4.75 3.88
C VAL A 41 1.63 5.37 2.48
N TYR A 42 1.29 4.64 1.41
CA TYR A 42 1.54 5.06 0.02
C TYR A 42 1.00 6.46 -0.31
N PHE A 43 -0.19 6.80 0.20
CA PHE A 43 -0.86 8.08 -0.07
C PHE A 43 -0.17 9.30 0.54
N LEU A 44 0.80 9.10 1.44
CA LEU A 44 1.58 10.15 2.08
C LEU A 44 2.87 10.47 1.32
N LEU A 45 3.26 9.65 0.34
CA LEU A 45 4.59 9.71 -0.27
C LEU A 45 4.60 10.43 -1.63
N PRO A 46 5.69 11.14 -1.97
CA PRO A 46 6.79 11.55 -1.09
C PRO A 46 6.33 12.56 -0.02
N LEU A 47 6.78 12.37 1.22
CA LEU A 47 6.56 13.35 2.30
C LEU A 47 7.78 14.26 2.43
N PHE A 48 7.58 15.57 2.28
CA PHE A 48 8.63 16.57 2.44
C PHE A 48 8.57 17.19 3.84
N LEU A 49 9.60 16.98 4.64
CA LEU A 49 9.75 17.55 5.98
C LEU A 49 10.75 18.72 5.91
N ASN A 50 10.25 19.95 6.01
CA ASN A 50 11.08 21.16 6.04
C ASN A 50 11.29 21.61 7.48
N LEU A 51 12.53 21.54 7.95
CA LEU A 51 12.92 21.83 9.32
C LEU A 51 13.68 23.16 9.38
N ASP A 52 13.21 24.09 10.22
CA ASP A 52 13.93 25.31 10.54
C ASP A 52 14.95 25.03 11.65
N CYS A 53 16.22 25.12 11.29
CA CYS A 53 17.37 24.88 12.14
C CYS A 53 18.08 26.19 12.49
N GLY A 54 17.32 27.15 13.03
CA GLY A 54 17.86 28.45 13.45
C GLY A 54 18.13 29.41 12.28
N GLY A 55 17.25 29.40 11.28
CA GLY A 55 17.32 30.23 10.07
C GLY A 55 17.82 29.46 8.83
N ASP A 56 18.44 28.30 9.03
CA ASP A 56 18.76 27.36 7.95
C ASP A 56 17.62 26.35 7.78
N ILE A 57 17.11 26.22 6.56
CA ILE A 57 16.10 25.20 6.26
C ILE A 57 16.81 23.93 5.77
N ILE A 58 16.48 22.80 6.40
CA ILE A 58 16.82 21.45 5.95
C ILE A 58 15.55 20.78 5.43
N THR A 59 15.57 20.32 4.18
CA THR A 59 14.47 19.52 3.61
C THR A 59 14.86 18.05 3.63
N LEU A 60 14.10 17.25 4.38
CA LEU A 60 14.11 15.80 4.27
C LEU A 60 12.99 15.34 3.35
N VAL A 61 13.23 14.24 2.64
CA VAL A 61 12.24 13.53 1.83
C VAL A 61 12.08 12.14 2.41
N ILE A 62 10.88 11.82 2.88
CA ILE A 62 10.53 10.48 3.35
C ILE A 62 9.78 9.78 2.22
N ASP A 63 10.35 8.67 1.74
CA ASP A 63 9.83 7.91 0.59
C ASP A 63 10.28 6.44 0.64
N LYS A 64 9.71 5.58 -0.20
CA LYS A 64 10.17 4.20 -0.41
C LYS A 64 11.40 4.13 -1.30
N TYR A 65 11.49 5.02 -2.30
CA TYR A 65 12.53 4.98 -3.32
C TYR A 65 13.24 6.33 -3.45
N ASN A 66 14.51 6.29 -3.85
CA ASN A 66 15.21 7.53 -4.17
C ASN A 66 14.87 7.95 -5.61
N HIS A 67 14.01 8.95 -5.75
CA HIS A 67 13.65 9.49 -7.06
C HIS A 67 14.68 10.46 -7.64
N SER A 68 15.77 10.79 -6.94
CA SER A 68 16.77 11.75 -7.43
C SER A 68 18.21 11.42 -7.03
N GLN A 69 19.09 11.44 -8.04
CA GLN A 69 20.55 11.32 -7.90
C GLN A 69 21.18 12.41 -7.01
N LYS A 70 20.44 13.47 -6.65
CA LYS A 70 20.89 14.58 -5.79
C LYS A 70 20.48 14.44 -4.33
N HIS A 71 19.92 13.29 -3.95
CA HIS A 71 19.62 12.98 -2.56
C HIS A 71 20.50 11.86 -2.04
N THR A 72 20.89 11.99 -0.77
CA THR A 72 21.63 10.98 -0.02
C THR A 72 20.68 10.28 0.94
N ASP A 73 20.74 8.94 1.00
CA ASP A 73 19.99 8.13 1.95
C ASP A 73 20.61 8.28 3.35
N MET A 74 19.83 8.81 4.29
CA MET A 74 20.22 9.07 5.67
C MET A 74 19.42 8.22 6.66
N THR A 75 18.76 7.16 6.17
CA THR A 75 17.83 6.34 6.98
C THR A 75 18.53 5.79 8.22
N GLU A 76 19.71 5.19 8.08
CA GLU A 76 20.46 4.63 9.21
C GLU A 76 20.90 5.69 10.23
N ASN A 77 21.08 6.95 9.80
CA ASN A 77 21.54 8.05 10.65
C ASN A 77 20.38 8.76 11.36
N LEU A 78 19.21 8.87 10.73
CA LEU A 78 18.10 9.68 11.20
C LEU A 78 16.94 8.87 11.78
N VAL A 79 16.76 7.62 11.35
CA VAL A 79 15.67 6.76 11.81
C VAL A 79 16.15 5.92 13.00
N PRO A 80 15.49 6.03 14.18
CA PRO A 80 15.86 5.22 15.33
C PRO A 80 15.71 3.72 15.02
N SER A 81 16.62 2.89 15.54
CA SER A 81 16.68 1.45 15.21
C SER A 81 15.38 0.69 15.52
N SER A 82 14.56 1.18 16.47
CA SER A 82 13.24 0.61 16.76
C SER A 82 12.24 0.70 15.60
N TYR A 83 12.46 1.59 14.63
CA TYR A 83 11.57 1.82 13.49
C TYR A 83 12.08 1.18 12.18
N GLN A 84 13.38 0.87 12.08
CA GLN A 84 14.02 0.42 10.84
C GLN A 84 13.40 -0.87 10.25
N ASN A 85 12.82 -1.73 11.08
CA ASN A 85 12.15 -2.98 10.66
C ASN A 85 10.65 -2.97 10.97
N ASN A 86 10.05 -1.79 11.21
CA ASN A 86 8.62 -1.71 11.47
C ASN A 86 7.84 -1.95 10.17
N VAL A 87 7.07 -3.04 10.14
CA VAL A 87 6.26 -3.45 8.99
C VAL A 87 5.21 -2.39 8.59
N ASP A 88 4.72 -1.62 9.55
CA ASP A 88 3.71 -0.58 9.33
C ASP A 88 4.28 0.69 8.69
N LEU A 89 5.62 0.82 8.69
CA LEU A 89 6.33 1.85 7.96
C LEU A 89 6.81 1.38 6.60
N GLU A 90 6.42 0.19 6.11
CA GLU A 90 6.59 -0.24 4.71
C GLU A 90 7.94 0.08 4.05
N LYS A 91 9.04 -0.13 4.78
CA LYS A 91 10.42 0.16 4.33
C LYS A 91 10.65 1.64 3.95
N LEU A 92 9.99 2.58 4.61
CA LEU A 92 10.26 4.02 4.44
C LEU A 92 11.73 4.35 4.68
N ARG A 93 12.25 5.22 3.84
CA ARG A 93 13.60 5.76 3.87
C ARG A 93 13.57 7.27 4.00
N VAL A 94 14.60 7.83 4.59
CA VAL A 94 14.75 9.27 4.80
C VAL A 94 15.94 9.76 3.99
N TYR A 95 15.66 10.66 3.05
CA TYR A 95 16.66 11.24 2.17
C TYR A 95 16.86 12.73 2.47
N ILE A 96 18.07 13.23 2.25
CA ILE A 96 18.40 14.66 2.35
C ILE A 96 18.99 15.13 1.02
N LYS A 97 18.74 16.39 0.65
CA LYS A 97 19.44 17.00 -0.49
C LYS A 97 20.93 17.11 -0.19
N ASN A 98 21.76 16.76 -1.17
CA ASN A 98 23.21 16.77 -0.99
C ASN A 98 23.75 18.15 -0.56
N GLN A 99 23.13 19.25 -1.01
CA GLN A 99 23.49 20.61 -0.62
C GLN A 99 23.20 20.97 0.85
N ASP A 100 22.32 20.22 1.51
CA ASP A 100 21.90 20.47 2.88
C ASP A 100 22.61 19.53 3.89
N LEU A 101 23.49 18.63 3.41
CA LEU A 101 24.24 17.69 4.25
C LEU A 101 25.10 18.39 5.29
N ASP A 102 25.79 19.47 4.93
CA ASP A 102 26.68 20.18 5.84
C ASP A 102 25.92 20.78 7.03
N LYS A 103 24.65 21.19 6.81
CA LYS A 103 23.76 21.76 7.83
C LYS A 103 23.27 20.72 8.84
N LEU A 104 23.26 19.44 8.47
CA LEU A 104 22.76 18.35 9.31
C LEU A 104 23.63 18.14 10.55
N SER A 105 24.95 18.23 10.39
CA SER A 105 25.90 17.92 11.47
C SER A 105 25.68 18.75 12.75
N ALA A 106 25.35 20.04 12.58
CA ALA A 106 25.08 20.96 13.68
C ALA A 106 23.71 20.75 14.34
N ASN A 107 22.78 20.09 13.65
CA ASN A 107 21.37 19.97 14.06
C ASN A 107 20.90 18.52 14.23
N LEU A 108 21.83 17.56 14.25
CA LEU A 108 21.52 16.14 14.14
C LEU A 108 20.50 15.66 15.18
N SER A 109 20.67 16.03 16.46
CA SER A 109 19.75 15.60 17.53
C SER A 109 18.34 16.14 17.35
N PHE A 110 18.21 17.38 16.87
CA PHE A 110 16.93 18.01 16.58
C PHE A 110 16.28 17.33 15.37
N VAL A 111 17.03 17.13 14.29
CA VAL A 111 16.51 16.46 13.10
C VAL A 111 16.07 15.02 13.43
N GLN A 112 16.81 14.30 14.26
CA GLN A 112 16.42 12.97 14.74
C GLN A 112 15.12 12.98 15.57
N SER A 113 14.90 14.00 16.42
CA SER A 113 13.64 14.11 17.17
C SER A 113 12.47 14.38 16.24
N GLU A 114 12.62 15.30 15.28
CA GLU A 114 11.57 15.62 14.30
C GLU A 114 11.22 14.44 13.40
N VAL A 115 12.24 13.67 12.95
CA VAL A 115 12.03 12.44 12.19
C VAL A 115 11.26 11.43 13.04
N LYS A 116 11.64 11.23 14.30
CA LYS A 116 10.93 10.32 15.21
C LYS A 116 9.46 10.73 15.39
N GLU A 117 9.18 12.01 15.67
CA GLU A 117 7.80 12.50 15.83
C GLU A 117 6.97 12.35 14.55
N THR A 118 7.60 12.55 13.39
CA THR A 118 6.97 12.30 12.09
C THR A 118 6.62 10.82 11.93
N LEU A 119 7.52 9.90 12.28
CA LEU A 119 7.27 8.45 12.21
C LEU A 119 6.16 8.02 13.17
N ASP A 120 6.13 8.56 14.39
CA ASP A 120 5.05 8.31 15.36
C ASP A 120 3.70 8.77 14.78
N THR A 121 3.66 9.94 14.15
CA THR A 121 2.46 10.45 13.48
C THR A 121 2.01 9.57 12.32
N ILE A 122 2.95 9.07 11.51
CA ILE A 122 2.65 8.13 10.42
C ILE A 122 2.02 6.85 10.96
N LEU A 123 2.56 6.29 12.05
CA LEU A 123 1.99 5.09 12.68
C LEU A 123 0.56 5.32 13.19
N ASP A 124 0.28 6.48 13.79
CA ASP A 124 -1.07 6.84 14.22
C ASP A 124 -2.05 6.96 13.04
N ILE A 125 -1.59 7.53 11.92
CA ILE A 125 -2.37 7.60 10.68
C ILE A 125 -2.67 6.19 10.15
N VAL A 126 -1.67 5.29 10.12
CA VAL A 126 -1.84 3.89 9.70
C VAL A 126 -2.85 3.17 10.59
N ALA A 127 -2.71 3.30 11.91
CA ALA A 127 -3.63 2.69 12.87
C ALA A 127 -5.06 3.22 12.70
N THR A 128 -5.23 4.54 12.57
CA THR A 128 -6.53 5.18 12.35
C THR A 128 -7.17 4.70 11.05
N ARG A 129 -6.40 4.63 9.96
CA ARG A 129 -6.91 4.18 8.66
C ARG A 129 -7.37 2.73 8.73
N ARG A 130 -6.58 1.84 9.33
CA ARG A 130 -6.93 0.44 9.51
C ARG A 130 -8.20 0.26 10.36
N ALA A 131 -8.34 1.06 11.42
CA ALA A 131 -9.54 1.04 12.26
C ALA A 131 -10.81 1.51 11.52
N ASN A 132 -10.65 2.33 10.48
CA ASN A 132 -11.74 2.86 9.64
C ASN A 132 -11.82 2.19 8.25
N ASN A 133 -11.08 1.10 8.01
CA ASN A 133 -11.12 0.41 6.73
C ASN A 133 -12.51 -0.19 6.52
N LEU A 134 -13.11 0.12 5.38
CA LEU A 134 -14.36 -0.50 4.97
C LEU A 134 -14.13 -1.99 4.70
N SER A 135 -14.94 -2.82 5.34
CA SER A 135 -15.03 -4.25 5.06
C SER A 135 -16.10 -4.53 4.02
N GLU A 136 -16.08 -5.74 3.45
CA GLU A 136 -17.14 -6.18 2.54
C GLU A 136 -18.52 -6.18 3.21
N LYS A 137 -18.57 -6.34 4.55
CA LYS A 137 -19.82 -6.24 5.32
C LYS A 137 -20.37 -4.82 5.35
N ASP A 138 -19.49 -3.82 5.45
CA ASP A 138 -19.91 -2.41 5.44
C ASP A 138 -20.49 -2.05 4.06
N VAL A 139 -19.93 -2.59 2.98
CA VAL A 139 -20.46 -2.44 1.63
C VAL A 139 -21.84 -3.12 1.49
N LEU A 140 -22.01 -4.33 2.01
CA LEU A 140 -23.31 -5.02 2.00
C LEU A 140 -24.37 -4.28 2.81
N GLU A 141 -24.03 -3.76 3.99
CA GLU A 141 -24.95 -2.94 4.79
C GLU A 141 -25.30 -1.64 4.05
N TYR A 142 -24.33 -1.00 3.39
CA TYR A 142 -24.60 0.16 2.54
C TYR A 142 -25.60 -0.16 1.43
N PHE A 143 -25.45 -1.29 0.72
CA PHE A 143 -26.41 -1.71 -0.30
C PHE A 143 -27.81 -1.96 0.27
N LYS A 144 -27.88 -2.56 1.46
CA LYS A 144 -29.16 -2.82 2.15
C LYS A 144 -29.88 -1.52 2.51
N LEU A 145 -29.15 -0.50 2.95
CA LEU A 145 -29.68 0.82 3.25
C LEU A 145 -29.97 1.64 1.99
N ASN A 146 -29.40 1.28 0.84
CA ASN A 146 -29.54 2.00 -0.43
C ASN A 146 -29.98 1.07 -1.60
N PRO A 147 -31.23 0.60 -1.62
CA PRO A 147 -31.71 -0.40 -2.60
C PRO A 147 -31.56 -0.04 -4.08
N GLN A 148 -31.63 1.26 -4.43
CA GLN A 148 -31.43 1.68 -5.81
C GLN A 148 -29.97 1.46 -6.25
N VAL A 149 -29.02 1.80 -5.38
CA VAL A 149 -27.59 1.59 -5.65
C VAL A 149 -27.29 0.09 -5.78
N ALA A 150 -27.90 -0.75 -4.93
CA ALA A 150 -27.78 -2.20 -5.05
C ALA A 150 -28.28 -2.71 -6.42
N ARG A 151 -29.43 -2.23 -6.89
CA ARG A 151 -29.99 -2.58 -8.21
C ARG A 151 -29.10 -2.13 -9.37
N ASP A 152 -28.53 -0.92 -9.29
CA ASP A 152 -27.63 -0.40 -10.31
C ASP A 152 -26.35 -1.25 -10.41
N PHE A 153 -25.75 -1.62 -9.27
CA PHE A 153 -24.60 -2.52 -9.24
C PHE A 153 -24.93 -3.93 -9.71
N LYS A 154 -26.12 -4.45 -9.36
CA LYS A 154 -26.57 -5.75 -9.86
C LYS A 154 -26.65 -5.78 -11.39
N ALA A 155 -27.18 -4.73 -12.01
CA ALA A 155 -27.25 -4.63 -13.46
C ALA A 155 -25.85 -4.69 -14.11
N ILE A 156 -24.86 -4.00 -13.52
CA ILE A 156 -23.45 -4.04 -13.97
C ILE A 156 -22.90 -5.46 -13.83
N PHE A 157 -23.02 -6.07 -12.66
CA PHE A 157 -22.48 -7.41 -12.40
C PHE A 157 -23.15 -8.51 -13.24
N ASP A 158 -24.46 -8.42 -13.46
CA ASP A 158 -25.18 -9.35 -14.33
C ASP A 158 -24.76 -9.25 -15.79
N GLN A 159 -24.19 -8.12 -16.22
CA GLN A 159 -23.59 -7.97 -17.55
C GLN A 159 -22.12 -8.44 -17.58
N GLU A 160 -21.29 -7.94 -16.67
CA GLU A 160 -19.84 -8.23 -16.66
C GLU A 160 -19.56 -9.71 -16.37
N TYR A 161 -20.37 -10.35 -15.55
CA TYR A 161 -20.15 -11.74 -15.14
C TYR A 161 -20.85 -12.77 -16.03
N GLN A 162 -21.53 -12.40 -17.12
CA GLN A 162 -22.29 -13.36 -17.94
C GLN A 162 -21.44 -14.54 -18.42
N ILE A 163 -20.24 -14.24 -18.94
CA ILE A 163 -19.33 -15.27 -19.46
C ILE A 163 -18.85 -16.16 -18.31
N LEU A 164 -18.48 -15.58 -17.17
CA LEU A 164 -18.05 -16.34 -16.00
C LEU A 164 -19.17 -17.22 -15.43
N LYS A 165 -20.41 -16.71 -15.35
CA LYS A 165 -21.59 -17.50 -14.93
C LYS A 165 -21.84 -18.69 -15.86
N ARG A 166 -21.59 -18.53 -17.17
CA ARG A 166 -21.79 -19.60 -18.16
C ARG A 166 -20.67 -20.63 -18.17
N GLU A 167 -19.42 -20.17 -18.23
CA GLU A 167 -18.26 -21.02 -18.49
C GLU A 167 -17.64 -21.58 -17.20
N ARG A 168 -17.66 -20.79 -16.10
CA ARG A 168 -16.94 -21.05 -14.85
C ARG A 168 -17.77 -20.68 -13.60
N PRO A 169 -19.01 -21.19 -13.46
CA PRO A 169 -19.90 -20.83 -12.36
C PRO A 169 -19.30 -21.10 -10.98
N GLU A 170 -18.46 -22.13 -10.85
CA GLU A 170 -17.81 -22.51 -9.59
C GLU A 170 -16.86 -21.42 -9.06
N LEU A 171 -16.32 -20.55 -9.93
CA LEU A 171 -15.54 -19.39 -9.49
C LEU A 171 -16.43 -18.36 -8.79
N ILE A 172 -17.61 -18.09 -9.35
CA ILE A 172 -18.56 -17.14 -8.79
C ILE A 172 -19.16 -17.67 -7.48
N GLU A 173 -19.45 -18.96 -7.41
CA GLU A 173 -19.92 -19.62 -6.18
C GLU A 173 -18.93 -19.48 -5.03
N SER A 174 -17.62 -19.39 -5.33
CA SER A 174 -16.58 -19.19 -4.32
C SER A 174 -16.56 -17.77 -3.73
N TRP A 175 -17.24 -16.80 -4.34
CA TRP A 175 -17.24 -15.40 -3.91
C TRP A 175 -18.26 -15.14 -2.81
N LYS A 176 -17.90 -15.50 -1.58
CA LYS A 176 -18.75 -15.40 -0.38
C LYS A 176 -19.61 -14.12 -0.31
N TYR A 177 -18.99 -12.94 -0.38
CA TYR A 177 -19.72 -11.67 -0.22
C TYR A 177 -20.56 -11.30 -1.43
N TYR A 178 -20.18 -11.74 -2.64
CA TYR A 178 -21.03 -11.59 -3.82
C TYR A 178 -22.29 -12.46 -3.72
N GLN A 179 -22.21 -13.66 -3.15
CA GLN A 179 -23.38 -14.50 -2.88
C GLN A 179 -24.32 -13.85 -1.84
N GLU A 180 -23.76 -13.17 -0.83
CA GLU A 180 -24.55 -12.38 0.12
C GLU A 180 -25.25 -11.18 -0.58
N PHE A 181 -24.55 -10.50 -1.49
CA PHE A 181 -25.12 -9.43 -2.31
C PHE A 181 -26.25 -9.90 -3.24
N GLU A 182 -26.10 -11.04 -3.93
CA GLU A 182 -27.15 -11.58 -4.80
C GLU A 182 -28.41 -11.96 -4.01
N ARG A 183 -28.26 -12.52 -2.80
CA ARG A 183 -29.40 -12.77 -1.90
C ARG A 183 -30.11 -11.48 -1.51
N LEU A 184 -29.34 -10.46 -1.10
CA LEU A 184 -29.89 -9.14 -0.79
C LEU A 184 -30.72 -8.60 -1.98
N CYS A 185 -30.19 -8.67 -3.19
CA CYS A 185 -30.90 -8.17 -4.38
C CYS A 185 -32.15 -8.98 -4.76
N GLY A 186 -32.23 -10.25 -4.38
CA GLY A 186 -33.44 -11.06 -4.58
C GLY A 186 -34.58 -10.72 -3.60
N GLU A 187 -34.27 -10.05 -2.50
CA GLU A 187 -35.22 -9.59 -1.48
C GLU A 187 -35.69 -8.14 -1.69
N LEU A 188 -35.04 -7.39 -2.59
CA LEU A 188 -35.35 -6.00 -2.97
C LEU A 188 -36.39 -5.92 -4.09
#